data_AF-A0AAV2IA50-F1
#
_entry.id   AF-A0AAV2IA50-F1
#
_cell.length_a   1.000
_cell.length_b   1.000
_cell.length_c   1.000
_cell.angle_alpha   90.00
_cell.angle_beta   90.00
_cell.angle_gamma   90.00
#
_symmetry.space_group_name_H-M   'P 1'
#
loop_
_entity.id
_entity.type
_entity.pdbx_description
1 polymer ?
#
loop_
_entity_poly.entity_id
_entity_poly.type
_entity_poly.pdbx_seq_one_letter_code
_entity_poly.pdbx_strand_id
1 'polypeptide(L)'
;MFQRFSHRRLSLVTYDIVCRRLSLVTYDIVCRRLSLVTYDIVCKMKTVTVFLCLMAVVLAEDGLDKRIVNGEKAELYAHPHQASLQLYQDPHGWYHICGAVLIGTNKLVTAAHCVQGQDPRNLRVEVGVLNLFDPPNAYEQTISVASILIHPSYNENGNAYPNDIAILYLSGPVTYNKNVQPAALAPKGSSFANEQCIITGWGRTIGGGAPASHLKQAYITKITRSQCNLRWALYGQLITDKHICVYEASDPAGTRPSACQGDSGGPLMCGAEFGLLAGVTSWGLASCTGEYPHV
;
A
#
# COMPACT_ATOMS: atom_id res chain seq x y z
N MET A 1 13.13 33.25 46.35
CA MET A 1 14.60 33.38 46.43
C MET A 1 15.20 32.07 45.93
N PHE A 2 15.87 32.11 44.76
CA PHE A 2 16.85 31.14 44.20
C PHE A 2 16.49 29.64 44.09
N GLN A 3 16.29 29.11 42.86
CA GLN A 3 17.24 28.31 42.03
C GLN A 3 17.30 26.81 42.47
N ARG A 4 17.46 25.76 41.64
CA ARG A 4 17.78 25.54 40.21
C ARG A 4 17.53 24.04 39.89
N PHE A 5 17.35 23.77 38.59
CA PHE A 5 17.48 22.52 37.81
C PHE A 5 18.31 21.34 38.36
N SER A 6 17.93 20.08 38.04
CA SER A 6 18.64 19.25 37.03
C SER A 6 18.15 17.76 36.95
N HIS A 7 17.72 17.38 35.74
CA HIS A 7 17.86 16.13 34.96
C HIS A 7 17.68 14.69 35.49
N ARG A 8 16.83 13.96 34.73
CA ARG A 8 16.92 12.58 34.16
C ARG A 8 16.95 11.42 35.19
N ARG A 9 16.24 10.30 35.04
CA ARG A 9 16.01 9.43 33.87
C ARG A 9 14.75 8.58 34.05
N LEU A 10 14.13 8.26 32.92
CA LEU A 10 13.23 7.12 32.72
C LEU A 10 13.89 5.81 33.17
N SER A 11 13.11 4.95 33.82
CA SER A 11 13.32 3.50 33.78
C SER A 11 11.96 2.82 33.67
N LEU A 12 11.72 2.22 32.50
CA LEU A 12 10.63 1.31 32.24
C LEU A 12 10.68 0.14 33.23
N VAL A 13 9.58 -0.02 33.96
CA VAL A 13 9.21 -1.26 34.65
C VAL A 13 8.21 -1.97 33.75
N THR A 14 8.15 -3.29 33.88
CA THR A 14 7.25 -4.26 33.24
C THR A 14 7.64 -4.70 31.84
N TYR A 15 8.40 -5.80 31.76
CA TYR A 15 7.97 -7.00 31.04
C TYR A 15 8.65 -8.19 31.71
N ASP A 16 7.99 -8.65 32.75
CA ASP A 16 8.18 -9.97 33.34
C ASP A 16 7.21 -10.93 32.63
N ILE A 17 7.50 -12.22 32.67
CA ILE A 17 6.64 -13.35 32.23
C ILE A 17 6.74 -13.73 30.74
N VAL A 18 7.86 -14.33 30.30
CA VAL A 18 7.87 -15.63 29.59
C VAL A 18 9.23 -16.29 29.83
N CYS A 19 9.38 -17.00 30.96
CA CYS A 19 10.26 -18.17 31.12
C CYS A 19 10.17 -18.66 32.57
N ARG A 20 8.99 -19.12 32.97
CA ARG A 20 8.85 -19.99 34.14
C ARG A 20 8.62 -21.43 33.67
N ARG A 21 9.44 -22.31 34.25
CA ARG A 21 9.35 -23.78 34.32
C ARG A 21 9.99 -24.57 33.17
N LEU A 22 11.25 -24.93 33.35
CA LEU A 22 11.64 -26.35 33.43
C LEU A 22 13.04 -26.49 34.10
N SER A 23 13.07 -27.31 35.17
CA SER A 23 14.22 -27.98 35.84
C SER A 23 15.36 -27.10 36.39
N LEU A 24 15.36 -26.70 37.67
CA LEU A 24 15.80 -27.44 38.87
C LEU A 24 17.26 -27.96 38.85
N VAL A 25 18.10 -27.29 39.65
CA VAL A 25 19.00 -27.86 40.68
C VAL A 25 19.82 -29.08 40.25
N THR A 26 21.10 -28.86 39.95
CA THR A 26 22.29 -29.56 40.49
C THR A 26 23.53 -29.25 39.63
N TYR A 27 24.06 -28.01 39.68
CA TYR A 27 25.46 -27.78 39.28
C TYR A 27 26.08 -26.68 40.14
N ASP A 28 25.82 -26.76 41.44
CA ASP A 28 26.77 -26.29 42.46
C ASP A 28 27.61 -27.52 42.83
N ILE A 29 28.93 -27.36 42.92
CA ILE A 29 29.94 -28.41 43.13
C ILE A 29 30.34 -29.14 41.82
N VAL A 30 31.02 -28.46 40.89
CA VAL A 30 32.37 -28.78 40.35
C VAL A 30 32.77 -27.60 39.45
N CYS A 31 33.07 -26.44 40.05
CA CYS A 31 33.77 -25.34 39.38
C CYS A 31 34.91 -24.83 40.28
N ARG A 32 35.70 -25.76 40.82
CA ARG A 32 37.06 -25.48 41.31
C ARG A 32 38.04 -26.19 40.39
N ARG A 33 38.89 -25.40 39.73
CA ARG A 33 39.96 -25.78 38.79
C ARG A 33 39.51 -26.15 37.38
N LEU A 34 38.99 -25.16 36.65
CA LEU A 34 39.40 -24.98 35.25
C LEU A 34 39.94 -23.56 35.07
N SER A 35 41.03 -23.48 34.33
CA SER A 35 41.87 -22.31 34.08
C SER A 35 41.06 -21.12 33.56
N LEU A 36 41.47 -19.91 33.94
CA LEU A 36 40.94 -18.60 33.52
C LEU A 36 40.81 -18.41 31.99
N VAL A 37 41.32 -19.33 31.18
CA VAL A 37 41.33 -19.28 29.71
C VAL A 37 40.03 -19.82 29.10
N THR A 38 39.29 -20.70 29.77
CA THR A 38 38.03 -21.26 29.22
C THR A 38 36.80 -20.39 29.51
N TYR A 39 36.84 -19.56 30.56
CA TYR A 39 35.76 -18.64 30.91
C TYR A 39 35.58 -17.54 29.84
N ASP A 40 36.69 -17.05 29.28
CA ASP A 40 36.71 -15.99 28.28
C ASP A 40 36.14 -16.46 26.93
N ILE A 41 36.36 -17.74 26.56
CA ILE A 41 35.86 -18.32 25.30
C ILE A 41 34.35 -18.55 25.39
N VAL A 42 33.85 -19.09 26.51
CA VAL A 42 32.41 -19.33 26.70
C VAL A 42 31.63 -18.01 26.82
N CYS A 43 32.22 -16.97 27.43
CA CYS A 43 31.59 -15.66 27.52
C CYS A 43 31.59 -14.91 26.18
N LYS A 44 32.68 -15.01 25.39
CA LYS A 44 32.76 -14.46 24.01
C LYS A 44 31.81 -15.17 23.04
N MET A 45 31.64 -16.49 23.16
CA MET A 45 30.67 -17.24 22.34
C MET A 45 29.23 -16.83 22.63
N LYS A 46 28.85 -16.61 23.91
CA LYS A 46 27.52 -16.11 24.26
C LYS A 46 27.26 -14.68 23.75
N THR A 47 28.26 -13.81 23.76
CA THR A 47 28.12 -12.45 23.22
C THR A 47 27.99 -12.45 21.70
N VAL A 48 28.74 -13.30 21.00
CA VAL A 48 28.64 -13.46 19.53
C VAL A 48 27.28 -14.02 19.11
N THR A 49 26.74 -15.01 19.84
CA THR A 49 25.40 -15.56 19.55
C THR A 49 24.29 -14.53 19.82
N VAL A 50 24.40 -13.72 20.87
CA VAL A 50 23.44 -12.64 21.15
C VAL A 50 23.52 -11.54 20.11
N PHE A 51 24.72 -11.19 19.64
CA PHE A 51 24.91 -10.21 18.56
C PHE A 51 24.39 -10.73 17.21
N LEU A 52 24.61 -12.01 16.89
CA LEU A 52 24.06 -12.67 15.70
C LEU A 52 22.53 -12.77 15.76
N CYS A 53 21.95 -13.06 16.93
CA CYS A 53 20.50 -13.01 17.13
C CYS A 53 19.95 -11.59 17.02
N LEU A 54 20.62 -10.58 17.57
CA LEU A 54 20.22 -9.18 17.43
C LEU A 54 20.31 -8.71 15.98
N MET A 55 21.35 -9.08 15.24
CA MET A 55 21.44 -8.82 13.80
C MET A 55 20.37 -9.58 13.02
N ALA A 56 20.05 -10.83 13.39
CA ALA A 56 18.96 -11.58 12.77
C ALA A 56 17.57 -10.96 13.09
N VAL A 57 17.38 -10.38 14.27
CA VAL A 57 16.15 -9.65 14.64
C VAL A 57 16.07 -8.31 13.91
N VAL A 58 17.17 -7.56 13.81
CA VAL A 58 17.23 -6.30 13.05
C VAL A 58 17.04 -6.56 11.54
N LEU A 59 17.56 -7.68 11.01
CA LEU A 59 17.29 -8.13 9.63
C LEU A 59 15.88 -8.72 9.45
N ALA A 60 15.21 -9.14 10.53
CA ALA A 60 13.85 -9.66 10.49
C ALA A 60 12.78 -8.55 10.63
N GLU A 61 13.12 -7.38 11.19
CA GLU A 61 12.21 -6.23 11.26
C GLU A 61 11.91 -5.61 9.88
N ASP A 62 12.79 -5.79 8.89
CA ASP A 62 12.52 -5.41 7.50
C ASP A 62 11.59 -6.39 6.74
N GLY A 63 11.16 -7.49 7.37
CA GLY A 63 10.44 -8.58 6.72
C GLY A 63 8.90 -8.57 6.83
N LEU A 64 8.29 -7.68 7.62
CA LEU A 64 6.86 -7.78 7.98
C LEU A 64 6.00 -6.57 7.60
N ASP A 65 6.33 -5.89 6.51
CA ASP A 65 5.49 -4.82 6.00
C ASP A 65 5.39 -4.86 4.46
N LYS A 66 4.75 -5.90 3.94
CA LYS A 66 4.49 -6.15 2.50
C LYS A 66 3.00 -5.95 2.15
N ARG A 67 2.54 -4.81 1.63
CA ARG A 67 1.12 -4.42 1.80
C ARG A 67 0.39 -3.50 0.75
N ILE A 68 0.59 -3.55 -0.57
CA ILE A 68 -0.23 -4.33 -1.53
C ILE A 68 -0.22 -5.80 -1.16
N VAL A 69 -1.25 -6.61 -1.44
CA VAL A 69 -1.20 -8.05 -1.08
C VAL A 69 0.05 -8.65 -1.73
N ASN A 70 1.09 -8.96 -0.96
CA ASN A 70 2.44 -9.33 -1.45
C ASN A 70 3.23 -8.27 -2.27
N GLY A 71 2.93 -6.98 -2.12
CA GLY A 71 3.77 -5.90 -2.65
C GLY A 71 4.74 -5.31 -1.63
N GLU A 72 5.58 -4.40 -2.08
CA GLU A 72 6.66 -3.78 -1.29
C GLU A 72 6.35 -2.32 -0.94
N LYS A 73 7.13 -1.75 -0.01
CA LYS A 73 7.06 -0.32 0.30
C LYS A 73 7.48 0.49 -0.91
N ALA A 74 6.67 1.49 -1.25
CA ALA A 74 7.06 2.50 -2.22
C ALA A 74 8.04 3.47 -1.57
N GLU A 75 9.07 3.84 -2.32
CA GLU A 75 10.04 4.85 -1.92
C GLU A 75 9.53 6.25 -2.24
N LEU A 76 10.10 7.25 -1.56
CA LEU A 76 9.86 8.65 -1.88
C LEU A 76 10.24 8.93 -3.34
N TYR A 77 9.41 9.72 -4.05
CA TYR A 77 9.53 10.07 -5.47
C TYR A 77 9.22 8.95 -6.46
N ALA A 78 8.94 7.71 -6.01
CA ALA A 78 8.67 6.59 -6.93
C ALA A 78 7.36 6.78 -7.70
N HIS A 79 6.31 7.29 -7.05
CA HIS A 79 4.96 7.42 -7.62
C HIS A 79 4.37 8.80 -7.41
N PRO A 80 4.94 9.85 -8.04
CA PRO A 80 4.58 11.23 -7.78
C PRO A 80 3.19 11.62 -8.30
N HIS A 81 2.54 10.73 -9.06
CA HIS A 81 1.18 10.88 -9.59
C HIS A 81 0.12 10.25 -8.68
N GLN A 82 0.52 9.44 -7.69
CA GLN A 82 -0.39 8.80 -6.76
C GLN A 82 -1.02 9.83 -5.84
N ALA A 83 -2.33 9.70 -5.62
CA ALA A 83 -3.07 10.51 -4.69
C ALA A 83 -3.98 9.64 -3.80
N SER A 84 -4.21 10.14 -2.59
CA SER A 84 -5.18 9.60 -1.64
C SER A 84 -6.47 10.42 -1.75
N LEU A 85 -7.57 9.79 -2.16
CA LEU A 85 -8.90 10.38 -2.11
C LEU A 85 -9.49 10.13 -0.72
N GLN A 86 -9.87 11.21 -0.05
CA GLN A 86 -10.37 11.18 1.33
C GLN A 86 -11.78 11.72 1.41
N LEU A 87 -12.59 11.09 2.25
CA LEU A 87 -13.95 11.50 2.59
C LEU A 87 -13.99 11.98 4.04
N TYR A 88 -14.75 13.04 4.29
CA TYR A 88 -15.06 13.49 5.64
C TYR A 88 -16.28 12.73 6.19
N GLN A 89 -16.13 12.13 7.36
CA GLN A 89 -17.24 11.50 8.10
C GLN A 89 -17.21 11.97 9.55
N ASP A 90 -18.25 12.66 10.00
CA ASP A 90 -18.44 13.03 11.40
C ASP A 90 -18.79 11.79 12.26
N PRO A 91 -18.22 11.59 13.46
CA PRO A 91 -17.17 12.38 14.14
C PRO A 91 -15.73 11.93 13.84
N HIS A 92 -15.53 11.01 12.90
CA HIS A 92 -14.25 10.33 12.62
C HIS A 92 -13.24 11.20 11.85
N GLY A 93 -13.69 12.30 11.24
CA GLY A 93 -12.83 13.20 10.47
C GLY A 93 -12.58 12.71 9.04
N TRP A 94 -11.42 13.06 8.50
CA TRP A 94 -11.00 12.69 7.14
C TRP A 94 -10.36 11.31 7.13
N TYR A 95 -10.79 10.45 6.21
CA TYR A 95 -10.21 9.11 6.04
C TYR A 95 -10.10 8.74 4.56
N HIS A 96 -9.10 7.92 4.26
CA HIS A 96 -8.87 7.40 2.91
C HIS A 96 -9.99 6.45 2.48
N ILE A 97 -10.56 6.70 1.30
CA ILE A 97 -11.61 5.84 0.70
C ILE A 97 -11.14 5.12 -0.56
N CYS A 98 -10.29 5.77 -1.36
CA CYS A 98 -9.86 5.32 -2.67
C CYS A 98 -8.53 5.99 -3.04
N GLY A 99 -7.85 5.44 -4.04
CA GLY A 99 -6.82 6.13 -4.79
C GLY A 99 -7.39 7.13 -5.81
N ALA A 100 -6.52 8.00 -6.29
CA ALA A 100 -6.72 8.81 -7.48
C ALA A 100 -5.36 9.07 -8.14
N VAL A 101 -5.38 9.52 -9.39
CA VAL A 101 -4.18 9.75 -10.19
C VAL A 101 -4.15 11.17 -10.71
N LEU A 102 -3.07 11.90 -10.40
CA LEU A 102 -2.84 13.25 -10.90
C LEU A 102 -2.55 13.22 -12.41
N ILE A 103 -3.34 13.94 -13.20
CA ILE A 103 -3.19 14.01 -14.67
C ILE A 103 -3.06 15.45 -15.20
N GLY A 104 -3.05 16.43 -14.30
CA GLY A 104 -2.92 17.85 -14.58
C GLY A 104 -2.76 18.63 -13.28
N THR A 105 -2.60 19.95 -13.34
CA THR A 105 -2.35 20.76 -12.13
C THR A 105 -3.56 20.83 -11.21
N ASN A 106 -4.77 20.71 -11.76
CA ASN A 106 -6.02 20.76 -10.99
C ASN A 106 -6.97 19.60 -11.33
N LYS A 107 -6.43 18.51 -11.88
CA LYS A 107 -7.22 17.41 -12.45
C LYS A 107 -6.68 16.06 -12.04
N LEU A 108 -7.57 15.22 -11.50
CA LEU A 108 -7.29 13.82 -11.23
C LEU A 108 -8.29 12.91 -11.93
N VAL A 109 -7.88 11.66 -12.11
CA VAL A 109 -8.76 10.56 -12.50
C VAL A 109 -8.85 9.55 -11.35
N THR A 110 -10.03 8.97 -11.17
CA THR A 110 -10.32 7.92 -10.18
C THR A 110 -11.44 7.02 -10.73
N ALA A 111 -11.86 6.01 -9.97
CA ALA A 111 -13.01 5.19 -10.31
C ALA A 111 -14.32 5.95 -10.01
N ALA A 112 -15.36 5.73 -10.82
CA ALA A 112 -16.65 6.39 -10.61
C ALA A 112 -17.33 5.93 -9.32
N HIS A 113 -17.22 4.65 -8.97
CA HIS A 113 -17.81 4.11 -7.74
C HIS A 113 -17.25 4.75 -6.47
N CYS A 114 -16.03 5.31 -6.51
CA CYS A 114 -15.45 6.03 -5.38
C CYS A 114 -16.17 7.34 -5.05
N VAL A 115 -16.88 7.92 -6.03
CA VAL A 115 -17.39 9.30 -5.97
C VAL A 115 -18.87 9.42 -6.35
N GLN A 116 -19.49 8.35 -6.82
CA GLN A 116 -20.92 8.33 -7.09
C GLN A 116 -21.72 8.64 -5.82
N GLY A 117 -22.64 9.61 -5.93
CA GLY A 117 -23.47 10.06 -4.81
C GLY A 117 -22.74 10.89 -3.75
N GLN A 118 -21.44 11.15 -3.91
CA GLN A 118 -20.67 11.97 -2.97
C GLN A 118 -20.85 13.46 -3.24
N ASP A 119 -20.86 14.25 -2.16
CA ASP A 119 -20.77 15.71 -2.24
C ASP A 119 -19.28 16.12 -2.36
N PRO A 120 -18.88 16.88 -3.40
CA PRO A 120 -17.50 17.37 -3.53
C PRO A 120 -16.97 18.07 -2.27
N ARG A 121 -17.84 18.73 -1.49
CA ARG A 121 -17.46 19.45 -0.25
C ARG A 121 -16.96 18.52 0.85
N ASN A 122 -17.37 17.25 0.81
CA ASN A 122 -16.91 16.23 1.74
C ASN A 122 -15.68 15.48 1.21
N LEU A 123 -15.16 15.84 0.04
CA LEU A 123 -14.01 15.20 -0.57
C LEU A 123 -12.79 16.12 -0.59
N ARG A 124 -11.64 15.53 -0.31
CA ARG A 124 -10.34 16.15 -0.55
C ARG A 124 -9.37 15.12 -1.10
N VAL A 125 -8.32 15.63 -1.73
CA VAL A 125 -7.23 14.83 -2.26
C VAL A 125 -5.95 15.22 -1.55
N GLU A 126 -5.15 14.22 -1.23
CA GLU A 126 -3.80 14.38 -0.72
C GLU A 126 -2.80 13.81 -1.73
N VAL A 127 -1.89 14.66 -2.20
CA VAL A 127 -0.83 14.32 -3.18
C VAL A 127 0.55 14.40 -2.51
N GLY A 128 1.51 13.60 -3.00
CA GLY A 128 2.87 13.59 -2.47
C GLY A 128 3.02 12.91 -1.10
N VAL A 129 1.95 12.26 -0.63
CA VAL A 129 1.91 11.50 0.62
C VAL A 129 2.53 10.12 0.42
N LEU A 130 3.29 9.67 1.42
CA LEU A 130 3.75 8.28 1.52
C LEU A 130 3.03 7.54 2.64
N ASN A 131 2.88 8.16 3.81
CA ASN A 131 2.21 7.56 4.95
C ASN A 131 0.97 8.36 5.33
N LEU A 132 -0.20 7.73 5.31
CA LEU A 132 -1.49 8.37 5.57
C LEU A 132 -1.66 8.90 7.00
N PHE A 133 -0.79 8.48 7.93
CA PHE A 133 -0.93 8.79 9.37
C PHE A 133 0.25 9.56 9.94
N ASP A 134 1.30 9.80 9.14
CA ASP A 134 2.43 10.61 9.57
C ASP A 134 2.12 12.11 9.41
N PRO A 135 2.82 13.00 10.14
CA PRO A 135 2.75 14.43 9.88
C PRO A 135 3.18 14.75 8.44
N PRO A 136 2.58 15.76 7.78
CA PRO A 136 2.87 16.05 6.38
C PRO A 136 4.36 16.32 6.12
N ASN A 137 4.89 15.68 5.08
CA ASN A 137 6.25 15.93 4.61
C ASN A 137 6.35 17.22 3.76
N ALA A 138 7.56 17.61 3.35
CA ALA A 138 7.81 18.86 2.63
C ALA A 138 7.19 18.94 1.20
N TYR A 139 6.66 17.84 0.68
CA TYR A 139 6.09 17.72 -0.67
C TYR A 139 4.56 17.59 -0.67
N GLU A 140 3.99 17.19 0.47
CA GLU A 140 2.58 16.88 0.63
C GLU A 140 1.69 18.11 0.46
N GLN A 141 0.59 17.93 -0.24
CA GLN A 141 -0.43 18.96 -0.42
C GLN A 141 -1.81 18.34 -0.28
N THR A 142 -2.66 18.99 0.52
CA THR A 142 -4.07 18.63 0.68
C THR A 142 -4.93 19.68 -0.01
N ILE A 143 -5.78 19.26 -0.95
CA ILE A 143 -6.63 20.15 -1.75
C ILE A 143 -8.06 19.62 -1.79
N SER A 144 -9.04 20.49 -1.58
CA SER A 144 -10.46 20.14 -1.68
C SER A 144 -10.87 19.85 -3.12
N VAL A 145 -11.87 18.99 -3.31
CA VAL A 145 -12.50 18.75 -4.61
C VAL A 145 -13.55 19.84 -4.87
N ALA A 146 -13.47 20.49 -6.03
CA ALA A 146 -14.44 21.49 -6.47
C ALA A 146 -15.62 20.86 -7.23
N SER A 147 -15.34 19.90 -8.11
CA SER A 147 -16.38 19.21 -8.86
C SER A 147 -15.96 17.81 -9.29
N ILE A 148 -16.97 16.99 -9.53
CA ILE A 148 -16.84 15.59 -9.95
C ILE A 148 -17.50 15.46 -11.33
N LEU A 149 -16.81 14.83 -12.27
CA LEU A 149 -17.34 14.47 -13.57
C LEU A 149 -17.26 12.95 -13.73
N ILE A 150 -18.36 12.27 -13.44
CA ILE A 150 -18.51 10.82 -13.66
C ILE A 150 -18.72 10.57 -15.15
N HIS A 151 -18.15 9.48 -15.67
CA HIS A 151 -18.39 9.08 -17.05
C HIS A 151 -19.89 8.87 -17.30
N PRO A 152 -20.50 9.51 -18.31
CA PRO A 152 -21.96 9.53 -18.50
C PRO A 152 -22.58 8.16 -18.77
N SER A 153 -21.75 7.20 -19.19
CA SER A 153 -22.17 5.80 -19.40
C SER A 153 -21.67 4.83 -18.31
N TYR A 154 -21.22 5.35 -17.17
CA TYR A 154 -20.99 4.51 -15.99
C TYR A 154 -22.30 3.87 -15.54
N ASN A 155 -22.28 2.58 -15.22
CA ASN A 155 -23.45 1.87 -14.73
C ASN A 155 -23.04 0.91 -13.60
N GLU A 156 -23.32 1.30 -12.36
CA GLU A 156 -23.04 0.48 -11.16
C GLU A 156 -23.79 -0.87 -11.16
N ASN A 157 -24.94 -0.93 -11.84
CA ASN A 157 -25.76 -2.14 -11.97
C ASN A 157 -25.50 -2.87 -13.29
N GLY A 158 -24.56 -2.37 -14.10
CA GLY A 158 -24.17 -2.99 -15.36
C GLY A 158 -23.24 -4.17 -15.11
N ASN A 159 -23.28 -5.16 -16.01
CA ASN A 159 -22.33 -6.26 -15.97
C ASN A 159 -20.89 -5.75 -15.94
N ALA A 160 -20.11 -6.21 -14.94
CA ALA A 160 -18.71 -5.82 -14.73
C ALA A 160 -18.45 -4.32 -14.50
N TYR A 161 -19.47 -3.52 -14.11
CA TYR A 161 -19.32 -2.10 -13.79
C TYR A 161 -18.69 -1.28 -14.94
N PRO A 162 -19.32 -1.26 -16.14
CA PRO A 162 -18.70 -0.69 -17.32
C PRO A 162 -18.50 0.82 -17.18
N ASN A 163 -17.37 1.32 -17.72
CA ASN A 163 -17.00 2.74 -17.69
C ASN A 163 -16.87 3.31 -16.26
N ASP A 164 -16.37 2.52 -15.32
CA ASP A 164 -16.11 2.96 -13.94
C ASP A 164 -14.92 3.92 -13.85
N ILE A 165 -15.14 5.15 -14.29
CA ILE A 165 -14.13 6.20 -14.34
C ILE A 165 -14.76 7.57 -14.09
N ALA A 166 -14.07 8.41 -13.32
CA ALA A 166 -14.46 9.77 -13.04
C ALA A 166 -13.26 10.72 -13.04
N ILE A 167 -13.52 11.98 -13.33
CA ILE A 167 -12.56 13.08 -13.24
C ILE A 167 -12.91 13.92 -12.02
N LEU A 168 -11.90 14.24 -11.23
CA LEU A 168 -11.98 15.21 -10.14
C LEU A 168 -11.32 16.52 -10.58
N TYR A 169 -12.03 17.62 -10.39
CA TYR A 169 -11.45 18.96 -10.50
C TYR A 169 -11.19 19.51 -9.10
N LEU A 170 -9.95 19.92 -8.84
CA LEU A 170 -9.53 20.50 -7.57
C LEU A 170 -9.97 21.96 -7.46
N SER A 171 -10.17 22.44 -6.22
CA SER A 171 -10.50 23.86 -5.94
C SER A 171 -9.35 24.83 -6.23
N GLY A 172 -8.12 24.32 -6.29
CA GLY A 172 -6.93 25.07 -6.69
C GLY A 172 -5.89 24.14 -7.34
N PRO A 173 -4.90 24.70 -8.05
CA PRO A 173 -3.84 23.90 -8.64
C PRO A 173 -2.90 23.36 -7.56
N VAL A 174 -2.43 22.14 -7.74
CA VAL A 174 -1.25 21.62 -7.02
C VAL A 174 0.01 22.27 -7.56
N THR A 175 1.00 22.44 -6.69
CA THR A 175 2.35 22.86 -7.07
C THR A 175 3.17 21.61 -7.36
N TYR A 176 3.66 21.48 -8.59
CA TYR A 176 4.54 20.35 -8.94
C TYR A 176 5.86 20.43 -8.19
N ASN A 177 6.32 19.28 -7.70
CA ASN A 177 7.56 19.13 -6.96
C ASN A 177 8.12 17.71 -7.18
N LYS A 178 9.17 17.31 -6.45
CA LYS A 178 9.81 16.00 -6.65
C LYS A 178 8.89 14.80 -6.41
N ASN A 179 7.88 14.93 -5.55
CA ASN A 179 6.91 13.88 -5.23
C ASN A 179 5.48 14.21 -5.69
N VAL A 180 5.30 15.25 -6.51
CA VAL A 180 4.00 15.65 -7.06
C VAL A 180 4.20 15.99 -8.53
N GLN A 181 3.86 15.05 -9.41
CA GLN A 181 3.98 15.14 -10.86
C GLN A 181 2.79 14.41 -11.51
N PRO A 182 2.29 14.88 -12.66
CA PRO A 182 1.20 14.19 -13.34
C PRO A 182 1.69 12.90 -14.02
N ALA A 183 0.81 11.90 -14.10
CA ALA A 183 1.00 10.75 -14.97
C ALA A 183 0.74 11.15 -16.43
N ALA A 184 1.51 10.58 -17.35
CA ALA A 184 1.17 10.64 -18.77
C ALA A 184 0.08 9.62 -19.09
N LEU A 185 -0.89 9.98 -19.93
CA LEU A 185 -1.93 9.03 -20.35
C LEU A 185 -1.38 8.07 -21.41
N ALA A 186 -1.70 6.78 -21.28
CA ALA A 186 -1.37 5.83 -22.32
C ALA A 186 -2.02 6.25 -23.66
N PRO A 187 -1.28 6.19 -24.79
CA PRO A 187 -1.85 6.46 -26.10
C PRO A 187 -3.06 5.57 -26.41
N LYS A 188 -4.03 6.11 -27.14
CA LYS A 188 -5.19 5.33 -27.60
C LYS A 188 -4.72 4.14 -28.43
N GLY A 189 -5.18 2.94 -28.07
CA GLY A 189 -4.84 1.70 -28.76
C GLY A 189 -3.59 0.99 -28.24
N SER A 190 -2.92 1.53 -27.21
CA SER A 190 -1.86 0.81 -26.50
C SER A 190 -2.38 -0.50 -25.92
N SER A 191 -1.71 -1.61 -26.24
CA SER A 191 -2.17 -2.95 -25.87
C SER A 191 -1.67 -3.38 -24.49
N PHE A 192 -0.38 -3.21 -24.22
CA PHE A 192 0.32 -3.73 -23.03
C PHE A 192 0.06 -5.22 -22.73
N ALA A 193 -0.39 -5.99 -23.72
CA ALA A 193 -0.86 -7.34 -23.51
C ALA A 193 0.31 -8.28 -23.18
N ASN A 194 0.20 -8.93 -22.02
CA ASN A 194 1.23 -9.76 -21.39
C ASN A 194 2.51 -8.97 -21.05
N GLU A 195 2.40 -7.64 -20.89
CA GLU A 195 3.49 -6.81 -20.37
C GLU A 195 3.33 -6.64 -18.86
N GLN A 196 4.47 -6.54 -18.16
CA GLN A 196 4.48 -6.14 -16.77
C GLN A 196 4.03 -4.68 -16.66
N CYS A 197 3.35 -4.36 -15.56
CA CYS A 197 2.83 -3.08 -15.14
C CYS A 197 3.06 -2.94 -13.62
N ILE A 198 2.75 -1.77 -13.05
CA ILE A 198 2.81 -1.53 -11.61
C ILE A 198 1.48 -0.94 -11.13
N ILE A 199 1.02 -1.44 -10.00
CA ILE A 199 -0.11 -0.89 -9.24
C ILE A 199 0.38 -0.35 -7.91
N THR A 200 -0.25 0.72 -7.44
CA THR A 200 0.12 1.39 -6.20
C THR A 200 -1.10 1.83 -5.40
N GLY A 201 -0.97 1.82 -4.08
CA GLY A 201 -2.05 2.26 -3.19
C GLY A 201 -1.83 1.95 -1.72
N TRP A 202 -2.84 2.32 -0.94
CA TRP A 202 -2.93 2.11 0.52
C TRP A 202 -4.08 1.16 0.87
N GLY A 203 -4.60 0.42 -0.11
CA GLY A 203 -5.68 -0.52 0.09
C GLY A 203 -5.36 -1.54 1.17
N ARG A 204 -6.43 -2.17 1.65
CA ARG A 204 -6.38 -3.20 2.67
C ARG A 204 -5.51 -4.34 2.18
N THR A 205 -4.89 -5.03 3.10
CA THR A 205 -3.89 -6.06 2.74
C THR A 205 -4.41 -7.47 2.95
N ILE A 206 -5.63 -7.53 3.46
CA ILE A 206 -6.51 -8.67 3.63
C ILE A 206 -7.93 -8.13 3.48
N GLY A 207 -8.83 -8.88 2.86
CA GLY A 207 -10.23 -8.49 2.77
C GLY A 207 -10.80 -8.18 4.16
N GLY A 208 -11.39 -6.99 4.33
CA GLY A 208 -11.94 -6.58 5.62
C GLY A 208 -10.96 -5.93 6.62
N GLY A 209 -9.65 -5.90 6.35
CA GLY A 209 -8.63 -5.32 7.24
C GLY A 209 -8.55 -3.79 7.28
N ALA A 210 -7.56 -3.24 7.99
CA ALA A 210 -7.24 -1.81 7.94
C ALA A 210 -6.44 -1.47 6.66
N PRO A 211 -6.53 -0.21 6.15
CA PRO A 211 -5.65 0.29 5.10
C PRO A 211 -4.17 0.19 5.48
N ALA A 212 -3.28 0.08 4.49
CA ALA A 212 -1.85 0.23 4.73
C ALA A 212 -1.54 1.68 5.13
N SER A 213 -0.66 1.87 6.12
CA SER A 213 -0.21 3.20 6.50
C SER A 213 0.70 3.79 5.43
N HIS A 214 1.73 3.05 5.05
CA HIS A 214 2.72 3.42 4.03
C HIS A 214 2.26 3.01 2.63
N LEU A 215 2.58 3.81 1.60
CA LEU A 215 2.25 3.57 0.20
C LEU A 215 2.95 2.32 -0.31
N LYS A 216 2.25 1.50 -1.07
CA LYS A 216 2.79 0.22 -1.51
C LYS A 216 2.72 0.10 -3.00
N GLN A 217 3.59 -0.74 -3.54
CA GLN A 217 3.68 -1.02 -4.97
C GLN A 217 3.75 -2.52 -5.21
N ALA A 218 3.21 -2.97 -6.33
CA ALA A 218 3.42 -4.33 -6.81
C ALA A 218 3.48 -4.39 -8.33
N TYR A 219 4.40 -5.20 -8.84
CA TYR A 219 4.46 -5.55 -10.24
C TYR A 219 3.36 -6.56 -10.57
N ILE A 220 2.65 -6.32 -11.66
CA ILE A 220 1.54 -7.16 -12.11
C ILE A 220 1.48 -7.19 -13.64
N THR A 221 1.14 -8.33 -14.21
CA THR A 221 1.03 -8.46 -15.67
C THR A 221 -0.35 -8.06 -16.18
N LYS A 222 -0.42 -7.17 -17.18
CA LYS A 222 -1.67 -6.89 -17.89
C LYS A 222 -1.97 -8.03 -18.84
N ILE A 223 -3.08 -8.73 -18.64
CA ILE A 223 -3.45 -9.89 -19.46
C ILE A 223 -4.37 -9.49 -20.62
N THR A 224 -4.53 -10.40 -21.58
CA THR A 224 -5.50 -10.23 -22.67
C THR A 224 -6.94 -10.36 -22.17
N ARG A 225 -7.87 -9.72 -22.87
CA ARG A 225 -9.31 -9.82 -22.59
C ARG A 225 -9.84 -11.26 -22.69
N SER A 226 -9.27 -12.08 -23.57
CA SER A 226 -9.63 -13.51 -23.68
C SER A 226 -9.17 -14.30 -22.46
N GLN A 227 -7.92 -14.14 -22.02
CA GLN A 227 -7.42 -14.76 -20.77
C GLN A 227 -8.24 -14.34 -19.55
N CYS A 228 -8.69 -13.09 -19.52
CA CYS A 228 -9.53 -12.56 -18.45
C CYS A 228 -10.94 -13.17 -18.45
N ASN A 229 -11.62 -13.15 -19.60
CA ASN A 229 -12.94 -13.77 -19.75
C ASN A 229 -12.91 -15.28 -19.42
N LEU A 230 -11.85 -16.00 -19.77
CA LEU A 230 -11.73 -17.42 -19.41
C LEU A 230 -11.80 -17.67 -17.89
N ARG A 231 -11.36 -16.72 -17.07
CA ARG A 231 -11.40 -16.82 -15.61
C ARG A 231 -12.73 -16.33 -15.04
N TRP A 232 -13.24 -15.24 -15.60
CA TRP A 232 -14.47 -14.61 -15.12
C TRP A 232 -15.78 -15.25 -15.63
N ALA A 233 -15.70 -16.09 -16.67
CA ALA A 233 -16.85 -16.79 -17.24
C ALA A 233 -17.63 -17.63 -16.20
N LEU A 234 -16.92 -18.27 -15.26
CA LEU A 234 -17.56 -19.08 -14.21
C LEU A 234 -18.39 -18.24 -13.22
N TYR A 235 -18.14 -16.94 -13.13
CA TYR A 235 -18.87 -15.98 -12.29
C TYR A 235 -19.90 -15.16 -13.08
N GLY A 236 -20.13 -15.50 -14.35
CA GLY A 236 -21.07 -14.80 -15.22
C GLY A 236 -20.66 -13.36 -15.55
N GLN A 237 -19.40 -12.97 -15.31
CA GLN A 237 -18.91 -11.63 -15.61
C GLN A 237 -18.38 -11.58 -17.06
N LEU A 238 -18.92 -10.66 -17.85
CA LEU A 238 -18.47 -10.43 -19.22
C LEU A 238 -17.50 -9.23 -19.30
N ILE A 239 -16.24 -9.50 -19.62
CA ILE A 239 -15.20 -8.48 -19.78
C ILE A 239 -15.20 -7.97 -21.23
N THR A 240 -15.47 -6.68 -21.40
CA THR A 240 -15.53 -5.99 -22.70
C THR A 240 -14.27 -5.16 -22.99
N ASP A 241 -14.26 -4.37 -24.07
CA ASP A 241 -13.20 -3.40 -24.41
C ASP A 241 -13.13 -2.18 -23.47
N LYS A 242 -14.10 -2.04 -22.57
CA LYS A 242 -14.13 -1.00 -21.53
C LYS A 242 -13.34 -1.37 -20.27
N HIS A 243 -12.78 -2.57 -20.23
CA HIS A 243 -12.12 -3.14 -19.07
C HIS A 243 -10.68 -3.52 -19.40
N ILE A 244 -9.81 -3.37 -18.42
CA ILE A 244 -8.45 -3.88 -18.43
C ILE A 244 -8.38 -4.97 -17.37
N CYS A 245 -7.59 -6.02 -17.59
CA CYS A 245 -7.39 -7.02 -16.57
C CYS A 245 -5.91 -7.20 -16.29
N VAL A 246 -5.60 -7.37 -15.02
CA VAL A 246 -4.26 -7.65 -14.54
C VAL A 246 -4.27 -8.92 -13.70
N TYR A 247 -3.25 -9.75 -13.87
CA TYR A 247 -3.12 -11.02 -13.18
C TYR A 247 -1.65 -11.45 -13.17
N GLU A 248 -1.14 -11.84 -12.02
CA GLU A 248 0.23 -12.32 -11.88
C GLU A 248 0.29 -13.78 -11.44
N ALA A 249 1.35 -14.47 -11.84
CA ALA A 249 1.70 -15.78 -11.33
C ALA A 249 1.89 -15.74 -9.80
N SER A 250 1.70 -16.89 -9.13
CA SER A 250 1.97 -16.98 -7.71
C SER A 250 3.47 -17.07 -7.49
N ASP A 251 3.93 -16.44 -6.42
CA ASP A 251 5.29 -16.64 -5.91
C ASP A 251 5.48 -18.08 -5.38
N PRO A 252 6.71 -18.48 -5.00
CA PRO A 252 6.96 -19.82 -4.44
C PRO A 252 6.18 -20.15 -3.18
N ALA A 253 5.66 -19.13 -2.46
CA ALA A 253 4.80 -19.31 -1.31
C ALA A 253 3.32 -19.49 -1.68
N GLY A 254 2.98 -19.48 -2.97
CA GLY A 254 1.61 -19.65 -3.47
C GLY A 254 0.78 -18.36 -3.44
N THR A 255 1.40 -17.21 -3.18
CA THR A 255 0.74 -15.93 -3.01
C THR A 255 0.89 -15.04 -4.24
N ARG A 256 -0.04 -14.11 -4.49
CA ARG A 256 -0.05 -13.26 -5.70
C ARG A 256 -0.14 -11.77 -5.34
N PRO A 257 0.51 -10.87 -6.10
CA PRO A 257 0.24 -9.44 -6.01
C PRO A 257 -1.20 -9.13 -6.40
N SER A 258 -1.86 -8.29 -5.62
CA SER A 258 -3.31 -8.08 -5.72
C SER A 258 -3.73 -6.71 -5.19
N ALA A 259 -4.57 -6.00 -5.95
CA ALA A 259 -5.26 -4.80 -5.48
C ALA A 259 -6.44 -5.18 -4.58
N CYS A 260 -6.73 -4.36 -3.58
CA CYS A 260 -7.74 -4.65 -2.57
C CYS A 260 -8.55 -3.40 -2.19
N GLN A 261 -9.46 -3.50 -1.23
CA GLN A 261 -10.36 -2.38 -0.91
C GLN A 261 -9.56 -1.16 -0.43
N GLY A 262 -9.79 0.01 -1.03
CA GLY A 262 -9.00 1.23 -0.82
C GLY A 262 -8.00 1.51 -1.94
N ASP A 263 -7.57 0.50 -2.71
CA ASP A 263 -6.78 0.72 -3.93
C ASP A 263 -7.64 1.19 -5.11
N SER A 264 -8.97 1.04 -5.02
CA SER A 264 -9.95 1.52 -5.99
C SER A 264 -9.65 2.95 -6.44
N GLY A 265 -9.69 3.22 -7.74
CA GLY A 265 -9.35 4.51 -8.34
C GLY A 265 -7.84 4.81 -8.40
N GLY A 266 -6.99 3.99 -7.80
CA GLY A 266 -5.54 4.04 -7.93
C GLY A 266 -5.05 3.62 -9.33
N PRO A 267 -3.79 3.92 -9.68
CA PRO A 267 -3.27 3.75 -11.03
C PRO A 267 -2.91 2.30 -11.36
N LEU A 268 -3.14 1.92 -12.62
CA LEU A 268 -2.37 0.91 -13.32
C LEU A 268 -1.42 1.60 -14.28
N MET A 269 -0.12 1.60 -13.95
CA MET A 269 0.92 2.19 -14.76
C MET A 269 1.63 1.11 -15.60
N CYS A 270 1.74 1.31 -16.91
CA CYS A 270 2.31 0.36 -17.87
C CYS A 270 3.22 1.09 -18.86
N GLY A 271 4.09 0.37 -19.58
CA GLY A 271 4.85 0.91 -20.72
C GLY A 271 5.82 2.05 -20.37
N ALA A 272 6.78 2.30 -21.28
CA ALA A 272 7.95 3.18 -21.11
C ALA A 272 8.40 3.27 -19.63
N GLU A 273 8.76 2.09 -19.11
CA GLU A 273 9.01 1.73 -17.71
C GLU A 273 8.22 2.54 -16.66
N PHE A 274 6.89 2.45 -16.78
CA PHE A 274 5.85 2.76 -15.81
C PHE A 274 5.48 4.24 -15.61
N GLY A 275 5.76 5.06 -16.62
CA GLY A 275 5.29 6.44 -16.69
C GLY A 275 3.90 6.64 -17.34
N LEU A 276 3.27 5.60 -17.91
CA LEU A 276 1.98 5.74 -18.62
C LEU A 276 0.81 5.13 -17.84
N LEU A 277 -0.20 5.95 -17.57
CA LEU A 277 -1.47 5.53 -16.98
C LEU A 277 -2.31 4.77 -18.01
N ALA A 278 -2.41 3.46 -17.82
CA ALA A 278 -3.21 2.58 -18.68
C ALA A 278 -4.65 2.43 -18.18
N GLY A 279 -4.87 2.46 -16.87
CA GLY A 279 -6.19 2.29 -16.26
C GLY A 279 -6.23 2.73 -14.81
N VAL A 280 -7.41 2.64 -14.20
CA VAL A 280 -7.63 2.85 -12.76
C VAL A 280 -8.26 1.61 -12.16
N THR A 281 -7.84 1.22 -10.97
CA THR A 281 -8.36 0.05 -10.24
C THR A 281 -9.87 0.18 -10.02
N SER A 282 -10.66 -0.82 -10.38
CA SER A 282 -12.11 -0.78 -10.29
C SER A 282 -12.64 -1.86 -9.33
N TRP A 283 -12.45 -3.14 -9.67
CA TRP A 283 -13.02 -4.23 -8.89
C TRP A 283 -12.21 -5.53 -9.00
N GLY A 284 -12.51 -6.46 -8.09
CA GLY A 284 -11.90 -7.78 -8.07
C GLY A 284 -12.60 -8.67 -7.05
N LEU A 285 -11.99 -9.81 -6.72
CA LEU A 285 -12.52 -10.63 -5.63
C LEU A 285 -12.36 -9.95 -4.28
N ALA A 286 -13.42 -10.00 -3.47
CA ALA A 286 -13.45 -9.41 -2.13
C ALA A 286 -12.39 -10.00 -1.17
N SER A 287 -11.92 -11.23 -1.44
CA SER A 287 -10.88 -11.90 -0.66
C SER A 287 -9.48 -11.30 -0.87
N CYS A 288 -9.27 -10.54 -1.95
CA CYS A 288 -7.98 -9.98 -2.34
C CYS A 288 -6.85 -11.03 -2.49
N THR A 289 -7.18 -12.28 -2.82
CA THR A 289 -6.18 -13.37 -2.93
C THR A 289 -5.31 -13.28 -4.19
N GLY A 290 -5.72 -12.50 -5.19
CA GLY A 290 -5.10 -12.46 -6.51
C GLY A 290 -5.32 -13.72 -7.35
N GLU A 291 -6.15 -14.67 -6.89
CA GLU A 291 -6.47 -15.90 -7.63
C GLU A 291 -7.25 -15.65 -8.92
N TYR A 292 -7.89 -14.48 -9.02
CA TYR A 292 -8.63 -14.03 -10.19
C TYR A 292 -8.09 -12.69 -10.67
N PRO A 293 -8.25 -12.36 -11.96
CA PRO A 293 -7.76 -11.10 -12.48
C PRO A 293 -8.46 -9.91 -11.82
N HIS A 294 -7.70 -8.88 -11.50
CA HIS A 294 -8.25 -7.60 -11.07
C HIS A 294 -8.61 -6.77 -12.30
N VAL A 295 -9.67 -5.97 -12.17
CA VAL A 295 -10.23 -5.12 -13.22
C VAL A 295 -10.09 -3.65 -12.86
#